data_AF-A0ABD3JHW9-F1
#
_entry.id   AF-A0ABD3JHW9-F1
#
_cell.length_a   1.000
_cell.length_b   1.000
_cell.length_c   1.000
_cell.angle_alpha   90.00
_cell.angle_beta   90.00
_cell.angle_gamma   90.00
#
_symmetry.space_group_name_H-M   'P 1'
#
loop_
_entity.id
_entity.type
_entity.pdbx_description
1 polymer ?
#
loop_
_entity_poly.entity_id
_entity_poly.type
_entity_poly.pdbx_seq_one_letter_code
_entity_poly.pdbx_strand_id
1 'polypeptide(L)'
;MADQNEMRDRMSAVETQLQQVLASLQLVTDQLQFLQVNPTTAPALPKVVIPKQVNKVQTIDDDMPGLEDDPVIVGKAKLDSVPKTNQDEHVAKLEEKMRQLQESQRSLPFDLSVYEKVKMPSKFKMPEFEKYDGTSCPKSHLQMYHVRMAQHVKNEPLMIQSFHASLTGPALNWYVMKNVNLLDTWNEVADAFLKQYKFNMDIAPSREDLERMEKKRSESFKEYAVRWRNLAAQITPEPTNKELMKLFVKTLPSEFRNRMTSTYVESFNQLILVGEQIEMRIKE
;
A
#
# COMPACT_ATOMS: atom_id res chain seq x y z
N MET A 1 -49.95 11.01 19.89
CA MET A 1 -49.82 9.54 19.89
C MET A 1 -49.59 8.94 18.50
N ALA A 2 -50.05 9.56 17.39
CA ALA A 2 -49.83 9.02 16.04
C ALA A 2 -48.34 9.01 15.60
N ASP A 3 -47.57 10.03 15.98
CA ASP A 3 -46.18 10.23 15.55
C ASP A 3 -45.19 9.17 16.08
N GLN A 4 -45.43 8.65 17.29
CA GLN A 4 -44.57 7.63 17.90
C GLN A 4 -44.75 6.24 17.27
N ASN A 5 -45.97 5.91 16.83
CA ASN A 5 -46.23 4.65 16.16
C ASN A 5 -45.67 4.65 14.74
N GLU A 6 -45.77 5.77 14.02
CA GLU A 6 -45.18 5.92 12.68
C GLU A 6 -43.65 5.84 12.73
N MET A 7 -43.01 6.45 13.73
CA MET A 7 -41.57 6.32 13.92
C MET A 7 -41.14 4.89 14.24
N ARG A 8 -41.95 4.14 15.01
CA ARG A 8 -41.72 2.73 15.34
C ARG A 8 -41.83 1.83 14.10
N ASP A 9 -42.83 2.06 13.26
CA ASP A 9 -43.04 1.31 12.03
C ASP A 9 -41.93 1.56 11.01
N ARG A 10 -41.45 2.82 10.91
CA ARG A 10 -40.29 3.16 10.07
C ARG A 10 -39.00 2.52 10.58
N MET A 11 -38.78 2.45 11.89
CA MET A 11 -37.62 1.74 12.45
C MET A 11 -37.68 0.23 12.19
N SER A 12 -38.86 -0.38 12.32
CA SER A 12 -39.07 -1.79 12.00
C SER A 12 -38.81 -2.11 10.52
N ALA A 13 -39.24 -1.22 9.62
CA ALA A 13 -38.97 -1.34 8.19
C ALA A 13 -37.47 -1.24 7.86
N VAL A 14 -36.75 -0.31 8.50
CA VAL A 14 -35.30 -0.17 8.34
C VAL A 14 -34.55 -1.38 8.89
N GLU A 15 -34.98 -1.92 10.03
CA GLU A 15 -34.39 -3.12 10.62
C GLU A 15 -34.58 -4.35 9.72
N THR A 16 -35.77 -4.49 9.14
CA THR A 16 -36.07 -5.55 8.17
C THR A 16 -35.20 -5.42 6.91
N GLN A 17 -35.02 -4.21 6.40
CA GLN A 17 -34.12 -3.96 5.25
C GLN A 17 -32.66 -4.26 5.60
N LEU A 18 -32.20 -3.93 6.80
CA LEU A 18 -30.85 -4.23 7.25
C LEU A 18 -30.62 -5.74 7.35
N GLN A 19 -31.58 -6.49 7.89
CA GLN A 19 -31.53 -7.95 7.94
C GLN A 19 -31.49 -8.58 6.54
N GLN A 20 -32.25 -8.03 5.58
CA GLN A 20 -32.23 -8.48 4.20
C GLN A 20 -30.88 -8.25 3.51
N VAL A 21 -30.25 -7.10 3.76
CA VAL A 21 -28.90 -6.80 3.23
C VAL A 21 -27.85 -7.73 3.86
N LEU A 22 -27.93 -7.99 5.17
CA LEU A 22 -27.03 -8.91 5.86
C LEU A 22 -27.16 -10.34 5.33
N ALA A 23 -28.38 -10.83 5.12
CA ALA A 23 -28.61 -12.15 4.53
C ALA A 23 -28.04 -12.25 3.10
N SER A 24 -28.16 -11.17 2.32
CA SER A 24 -27.61 -11.11 0.96
C SER A 24 -26.08 -11.11 0.95
N LEU A 25 -25.43 -10.39 1.87
CA LEU A 25 -23.98 -10.39 2.03
C LEU A 25 -23.44 -11.74 2.49
N GLN A 26 -24.14 -12.42 3.40
CA GLN A 26 -23.77 -13.77 3.81
C GLN A 26 -23.81 -14.74 2.63
N LEU A 27 -24.86 -14.66 1.80
CA LEU A 27 -24.99 -15.50 0.61
C LEU A 27 -23.86 -15.26 -0.42
N VAL A 28 -23.42 -14.02 -0.59
CA VAL A 28 -22.26 -13.72 -1.47
C VAL A 28 -20.96 -14.24 -0.85
N THR A 29 -20.81 -14.14 0.47
CA THR A 29 -19.63 -14.62 1.19
C THR A 29 -19.49 -16.14 1.07
N ASP A 30 -20.58 -16.89 1.24
CA ASP A 30 -20.59 -18.35 1.10
C ASP A 30 -20.27 -18.78 -0.33
N GLN A 31 -20.73 -18.02 -1.33
CA GLN A 31 -20.39 -18.26 -2.74
C GLN A 31 -18.90 -18.00 -3.04
N LEU A 32 -18.32 -16.94 -2.48
CA LEU A 32 -16.90 -16.64 -2.64
C LEU A 32 -16.02 -17.70 -1.96
N GLN A 33 -16.44 -18.20 -0.79
CA GLN A 33 -15.77 -19.32 -0.14
C GLN A 33 -15.86 -20.59 -0.99
N PHE A 34 -17.02 -20.90 -1.57
CA PHE A 34 -17.18 -22.07 -2.45
C PHE A 34 -16.28 -22.01 -3.70
N LEU A 35 -16.12 -20.83 -4.31
CA LEU A 35 -15.22 -20.61 -5.45
C LEU A 35 -13.73 -20.73 -5.09
N GLN A 36 -13.35 -20.48 -3.83
CA GLN A 36 -11.97 -20.68 -3.36
C GLN A 36 -11.61 -22.17 -3.16
N VAL A 37 -12.59 -23.05 -2.88
CA VAL A 37 -12.32 -24.48 -2.63
C VAL A 37 -12.43 -25.35 -3.90
N ASN A 38 -13.17 -24.93 -4.94
CA ASN A 38 -13.37 -25.72 -6.17
C ASN A 38 -13.25 -24.88 -7.46
N PRO A 39 -12.05 -24.73 -8.06
CA PRO A 39 -11.85 -23.85 -9.22
C PRO A 39 -12.32 -24.40 -10.58
N THR A 40 -12.87 -25.62 -10.67
CA THR A 40 -13.10 -26.30 -11.97
C THR A 40 -14.56 -26.61 -12.32
N THR A 41 -15.55 -26.12 -11.55
CA THR A 41 -16.96 -26.31 -11.93
C THR A 41 -17.72 -25.01 -11.79
N ALA A 42 -17.99 -24.32 -12.90
CA ALA A 42 -18.87 -23.15 -12.93
C ALA A 42 -20.32 -23.59 -12.69
N PRO A 43 -20.97 -23.23 -11.57
CA PRO A 43 -22.40 -23.45 -11.41
C PRO A 43 -23.15 -22.39 -12.22
N ALA A 44 -24.26 -22.79 -12.86
CA ALA A 44 -25.12 -21.86 -13.59
C ALA A 44 -25.68 -20.77 -12.66
N LEU A 45 -25.65 -19.53 -13.12
CA LEU A 45 -26.19 -18.35 -12.43
C LEU A 45 -27.65 -18.58 -11.99
N PRO A 46 -28.01 -18.35 -10.71
CA PRO A 46 -29.40 -18.25 -10.32
C PRO A 46 -30.02 -16.99 -10.94
N LYS A 47 -31.16 -17.15 -11.63
CA LYS A 47 -31.96 -16.01 -12.08
C LYS A 47 -32.47 -15.25 -10.85
N VAL A 48 -32.02 -14.01 -10.68
CA VAL A 48 -32.63 -13.07 -9.74
C VAL A 48 -34.05 -12.80 -10.21
N VAL A 49 -35.05 -13.34 -9.49
CA VAL A 49 -36.45 -12.96 -9.66
C VAL A 49 -36.64 -11.65 -8.94
N ILE A 50 -36.67 -10.55 -9.70
CA ILE A 50 -37.17 -9.26 -9.21
C ILE A 50 -38.70 -9.43 -9.07
N PRO A 51 -39.31 -9.24 -7.89
CA PRO A 51 -40.75 -9.27 -7.76
C PRO A 51 -41.33 -8.11 -8.57
N LYS A 52 -42.03 -8.42 -9.67
CA LYS A 52 -42.96 -7.48 -10.30
C LYS A 52 -44.06 -7.22 -9.28
N GLN A 53 -44.14 -6.00 -8.73
CA GLN A 53 -45.42 -5.54 -8.21
C GLN A 53 -46.36 -5.39 -9.40
N VAL A 54 -47.20 -6.40 -9.58
CA VAL A 54 -48.37 -6.34 -10.44
C VAL A 54 -49.45 -5.63 -9.63
N ASN A 55 -49.70 -4.36 -9.92
CA ASN A 55 -51.03 -3.81 -9.72
C ASN A 55 -51.94 -4.46 -10.78
N LYS A 56 -52.67 -5.49 -10.37
CA LYS A 56 -53.81 -6.08 -11.09
C LYS A 56 -55.02 -5.75 -10.21
N VAL A 57 -56.19 -5.36 -10.68
CA VAL A 57 -57.00 -5.72 -11.87
C VAL A 57 -58.08 -4.59 -11.98
N GLN A 58 -58.96 -4.39 -12.97
CA GLN A 58 -59.67 -5.33 -13.83
C GLN A 58 -60.39 -4.60 -14.99
N THR A 59 -60.10 -5.07 -16.22
CA THR A 59 -60.99 -5.39 -17.37
C THR A 59 -62.02 -4.39 -17.88
N ILE A 60 -61.94 -4.09 -19.18
CA ILE A 60 -63.05 -4.33 -20.12
C ILE A 60 -62.44 -4.91 -21.42
N ASP A 61 -63.14 -5.88 -21.98
CA ASP A 61 -62.71 -6.90 -22.94
C ASP A 61 -62.45 -6.40 -24.37
N ASP A 62 -61.50 -7.03 -25.06
CA ASP A 62 -61.31 -6.95 -26.52
C ASP A 62 -62.10 -8.09 -27.19
N ASP A 63 -63.03 -7.75 -28.07
CA ASP A 63 -63.47 -8.60 -29.17
C ASP A 63 -63.71 -7.70 -30.40
N MET A 64 -63.02 -7.99 -31.50
CA MET A 64 -63.15 -7.33 -32.81
C MET A 64 -63.21 -8.47 -33.84
N PRO A 65 -64.16 -8.52 -34.81
CA PRO A 65 -64.29 -7.50 -35.86
C PRO A 65 -65.69 -7.31 -36.50
N GLY A 66 -65.87 -6.23 -37.28
CA GLY A 66 -66.87 -6.24 -38.38
C GLY A 66 -67.56 -4.93 -38.73
N LEU A 67 -67.22 -4.41 -39.93
CA LEU A 67 -68.06 -3.80 -40.96
C LEU A 67 -68.89 -2.52 -40.68
N GLU A 68 -68.57 -1.51 -41.52
CA GLU A 68 -69.46 -0.61 -42.27
C GLU A 68 -70.48 0.25 -41.51
N ASP A 69 -70.26 1.58 -41.52
CA ASP A 69 -71.06 2.55 -42.29
C ASP A 69 -70.65 3.99 -41.91
N ASP A 70 -70.21 4.77 -42.90
CA ASP A 70 -70.29 6.25 -42.87
C ASP A 70 -71.77 6.65 -42.74
N PRO A 71 -72.17 7.80 -42.10
CA PRO A 71 -71.66 9.11 -42.51
C PRO A 71 -71.69 10.28 -41.46
N VAL A 72 -70.88 11.32 -41.74
CA VAL A 72 -71.28 12.76 -41.83
C VAL A 72 -71.54 13.64 -40.57
N ILE A 73 -70.64 14.64 -40.45
CA ILE A 73 -70.81 16.10 -40.08
C ILE A 73 -71.14 16.39 -38.59
N VAL A 74 -70.50 17.30 -37.81
CA VAL A 74 -70.08 18.71 -37.98
C VAL A 74 -69.05 19.06 -36.89
N GLY A 75 -68.06 19.90 -37.21
CA GLY A 75 -67.49 20.84 -36.22
C GLY A 75 -65.97 21.03 -36.24
N LYS A 76 -65.50 21.98 -37.06
CA LYS A 76 -64.13 22.52 -37.00
C LYS A 76 -63.84 23.14 -35.63
N ALA A 77 -62.74 22.75 -34.99
CA ALA A 77 -61.96 23.66 -34.16
C ALA A 77 -60.48 23.27 -34.19
N LYS A 78 -59.66 24.25 -34.54
CA LYS A 78 -58.21 24.24 -34.66
C LYS A 78 -57.60 24.03 -33.25
N LEU A 79 -56.70 23.07 -33.08
CA LEU A 79 -55.89 22.96 -31.86
C LEU A 79 -54.44 23.26 -32.20
N ASP A 80 -53.96 24.35 -31.60
CA ASP A 80 -52.64 24.93 -31.80
C ASP A 80 -51.49 24.02 -31.33
N SER A 81 -50.35 24.20 -31.98
CA SER A 81 -49.07 23.57 -31.73
C SER A 81 -48.51 23.84 -30.33
N VAL A 82 -48.14 22.78 -29.60
CA VAL A 82 -47.33 22.88 -28.37
C VAL A 82 -45.86 23.14 -28.74
N PRO A 83 -45.10 24.03 -28.04
CA PRO A 83 -43.77 24.48 -28.46
C PRO A 83 -42.68 23.41 -28.27
N LYS A 84 -41.86 23.18 -29.31
CA LYS A 84 -40.74 22.23 -29.34
C LYS A 84 -39.49 22.65 -28.52
N THR A 85 -39.52 23.80 -27.88
CA THR A 85 -38.30 24.46 -27.35
C THR A 85 -37.75 23.87 -26.05
N ASN A 86 -38.60 23.27 -25.19
CA ASN A 86 -38.16 22.74 -23.89
C ASN A 86 -37.53 21.34 -23.97
N GLN A 87 -37.82 20.55 -25.02
CA GLN A 87 -37.22 19.23 -25.19
C GLN A 87 -35.77 19.33 -25.64
N ASP A 88 -35.45 20.25 -26.56
CA ASP A 88 -34.09 20.42 -27.09
C ASP A 88 -33.13 20.92 -26.00
N GLU A 89 -33.58 21.81 -25.11
CA GLU A 89 -32.78 22.26 -23.97
C GLU A 89 -32.56 21.14 -22.94
N HIS A 90 -33.57 20.31 -22.71
CA HIS A 90 -33.46 19.16 -21.82
C HIS A 90 -32.49 18.09 -22.36
N VAL A 91 -32.54 17.83 -23.66
CA VAL A 91 -31.61 16.91 -24.35
C VAL A 91 -30.19 17.49 -24.31
N ALA A 92 -29.98 18.76 -24.64
CA ALA A 92 -28.66 19.37 -24.57
C ALA A 92 -28.05 19.32 -23.15
N LYS A 93 -28.89 19.51 -22.12
CA LYS A 93 -28.48 19.40 -20.72
C LYS A 93 -28.18 17.96 -20.29
N LEU A 94 -28.88 16.98 -20.87
CA LEU A 94 -28.61 15.57 -20.65
C LEU A 94 -27.29 15.17 -21.32
N GLU A 95 -27.02 15.65 -22.53
CA GLU A 95 -25.77 15.35 -23.24
C GLU A 95 -24.55 16.00 -22.59
N GLU A 96 -24.69 17.22 -22.06
CA GLU A 96 -23.64 17.85 -21.27
C GLU A 96 -23.35 17.06 -19.99
N LYS A 97 -24.39 16.54 -19.32
CA LYS A 97 -24.22 15.66 -18.15
C LYS A 97 -23.58 14.33 -18.53
N MET A 98 -23.97 13.73 -19.66
CA MET A 98 -23.34 12.51 -20.15
C MET A 98 -21.88 12.74 -20.52
N ARG A 99 -21.54 13.88 -21.12
CA ARG A 99 -20.15 14.26 -21.38
C ARG A 99 -19.35 14.42 -20.10
N GLN A 100 -19.89 15.13 -19.10
CA GLN A 100 -19.24 15.30 -17.79
C GLN A 100 -19.06 13.97 -17.04
N LEU A 101 -20.04 13.05 -17.14
CA LEU A 101 -19.94 11.70 -16.57
C LEU A 101 -18.94 10.82 -17.34
N GLN A 102 -18.86 10.94 -18.66
CA GLN A 102 -17.86 10.25 -19.47
C GLN A 102 -16.46 10.79 -19.22
N GLU A 103 -16.31 12.10 -18.99
CA GLU A 103 -15.04 12.75 -18.70
C GLU A 103 -14.56 12.42 -17.27
N SER A 104 -15.50 12.30 -16.31
CA SER A 104 -15.18 11.80 -14.97
C SER A 104 -14.88 10.29 -14.94
N GLN A 105 -15.48 9.49 -15.84
CA GLN A 105 -15.15 8.06 -16.01
C GLN A 105 -13.89 7.81 -16.85
N ARG A 106 -13.49 8.74 -17.73
CA ARG A 106 -12.29 8.60 -18.58
C ARG A 106 -10.98 8.87 -17.85
N SER A 107 -11.04 9.56 -16.71
CA SER A 107 -9.90 9.63 -15.80
C SER A 107 -9.77 8.29 -15.08
N LEU A 108 -8.94 7.41 -15.62
CA LEU A 108 -8.46 6.28 -14.83
C LEU A 108 -7.85 6.86 -13.54
N PRO A 109 -8.15 6.32 -12.34
CA PRO A 109 -7.53 6.78 -11.10
C PRO A 109 -6.00 6.62 -11.08
N PHE A 110 -5.42 6.01 -12.12
CA PHE A 110 -4.02 5.74 -12.32
C PHE A 110 -3.62 6.09 -13.76
N ASP A 111 -2.61 6.94 -13.93
CA ASP A 111 -2.01 7.21 -15.24
C ASP A 111 -1.25 5.96 -15.71
N LEU A 112 -1.72 5.34 -16.80
CA LEU A 112 -1.09 4.16 -17.39
C LEU A 112 0.08 4.51 -18.33
N SER A 113 0.23 5.79 -18.74
CA SER A 113 1.30 6.24 -19.64
C SER A 113 2.70 5.96 -19.07
N VAL A 114 2.79 5.85 -17.75
CA VAL A 114 4.00 5.51 -17.02
C VAL A 114 4.57 4.16 -17.46
N TYR A 115 3.71 3.19 -17.76
CA TYR A 115 4.11 1.86 -18.21
C TYR A 115 4.53 1.83 -19.68
N GLU A 116 4.12 2.81 -20.48
CA GLU A 116 4.53 2.93 -21.88
C GLU A 116 6.00 3.34 -22.01
N LYS A 117 6.54 4.09 -21.04
CA LYS A 117 7.96 4.48 -20.99
C LYS A 117 8.89 3.28 -20.71
N VAL A 118 8.38 2.18 -20.15
CA VAL A 118 9.19 1.06 -19.72
C VAL A 118 9.43 0.06 -20.85
N LYS A 119 10.68 0.02 -21.32
CA LYS A 119 11.14 -1.03 -22.22
C LYS A 119 11.37 -2.31 -21.42
N MET A 120 10.35 -3.15 -21.29
CA MET A 120 10.48 -4.42 -20.56
C MET A 120 11.49 -5.36 -21.25
N PRO A 121 12.56 -5.78 -20.55
CA PRO A 121 13.49 -6.75 -21.11
C PRO A 121 12.82 -8.09 -21.37
N SER A 122 13.21 -8.74 -22.46
CA SER A 122 12.87 -10.14 -22.73
C SER A 122 13.24 -11.01 -21.52
N LYS A 123 12.28 -11.80 -21.02
CA LYS A 123 12.44 -12.69 -19.85
C LYS A 123 12.75 -11.95 -18.54
N PHE A 124 12.36 -10.69 -18.40
CA PHE A 124 12.51 -9.98 -17.14
C PHE A 124 11.84 -10.75 -16.00
N LYS A 125 12.60 -10.99 -14.94
CA LYS A 125 12.10 -11.49 -13.66
C LYS A 125 12.45 -10.44 -12.63
N MET A 126 11.45 -10.03 -11.86
CA MET A 126 11.67 -9.11 -10.74
C MET A 126 12.68 -9.76 -9.78
N PRO A 127 13.81 -9.10 -9.47
CA PRO A 127 14.72 -9.60 -8.45
C PRO A 127 14.01 -9.67 -7.09
N GLU A 128 14.46 -10.59 -6.24
CA GLU A 128 14.06 -10.56 -4.84
C GLU A 128 14.84 -9.44 -4.13
N PHE A 129 14.13 -8.64 -3.34
CA PHE A 129 14.69 -7.53 -2.58
C PHE A 129 14.49 -7.75 -1.09
N GLU A 130 15.51 -7.38 -0.31
CA GLU A 130 15.28 -7.05 1.08
C GLU A 130 14.42 -5.79 1.13
N LYS A 131 13.31 -5.84 1.87
CA LYS A 131 12.32 -4.77 1.86
C LYS A 131 12.68 -3.69 2.87
N TYR A 132 12.71 -2.44 2.41
CA TYR A 132 12.88 -1.29 3.27
C TYR A 132 11.54 -0.84 3.85
N ASP A 133 11.45 -0.79 5.17
CA ASP A 133 10.25 -0.43 5.93
C ASP A 133 10.24 1.03 6.40
N GLY A 134 11.35 1.75 6.23
CA GLY A 134 11.51 3.10 6.75
C GLY A 134 12.30 3.21 8.05
N THR A 135 13.06 2.19 8.47
CA THR A 135 13.85 2.23 9.73
C THR A 135 15.36 2.16 9.54
N SER A 136 15.85 1.47 8.51
CA SER A 136 17.29 1.28 8.26
C SER A 136 17.90 2.47 7.51
N CYS A 137 19.21 2.41 7.22
CA CYS A 137 19.90 3.48 6.49
C CYS A 137 19.44 3.55 5.01
N PRO A 138 18.87 4.67 4.55
CA PRO A 138 18.34 4.77 3.19
C PRO A 138 19.45 4.73 2.12
N LYS A 139 20.67 5.20 2.43
CA LYS A 139 21.81 5.10 1.50
C LYS A 139 22.19 3.66 1.21
N SER A 140 22.27 2.82 2.26
CA SER A 140 22.57 1.39 2.10
C SER A 140 21.50 0.68 1.28
N HIS A 141 20.22 1.04 1.48
CA HIS A 141 19.11 0.50 0.68
C HIS A 141 19.24 0.85 -0.80
N LEU A 142 19.47 2.13 -1.13
CA LEU A 142 19.65 2.56 -2.52
C LEU A 142 20.83 1.86 -3.20
N GLN A 143 21.95 1.68 -2.48
CA GLN A 143 23.11 0.95 -3.00
C GLN A 143 22.77 -0.51 -3.27
N MET A 144 22.11 -1.20 -2.34
CA MET A 144 21.70 -2.59 -2.51
C MET A 144 20.73 -2.76 -3.68
N TYR A 145 19.75 -1.86 -3.78
CA TYR A 145 18.82 -1.83 -4.91
C TYR A 145 19.55 -1.68 -6.25
N HIS A 146 20.48 -0.72 -6.33
CA HIS A 146 21.27 -0.48 -7.53
C HIS A 146 22.12 -1.69 -7.93
N VAL A 147 22.71 -2.40 -6.96
CA VAL A 147 23.45 -3.64 -7.21
C VAL A 147 22.52 -4.74 -7.72
N ARG A 148 21.34 -4.91 -7.11
CA ARG A 148 20.34 -5.91 -7.54
C ARG A 148 19.82 -5.65 -8.95
N MET A 149 19.72 -4.39 -9.33
CA MET A 149 19.26 -3.98 -10.65
C MET A 149 20.41 -3.67 -11.61
N ALA A 150 21.66 -4.07 -11.31
CA ALA A 150 22.86 -3.70 -12.08
C ALA A 150 22.75 -3.98 -13.59
N GLN A 151 22.05 -5.05 -13.99
CA GLN A 151 21.84 -5.41 -15.40
C GLN A 151 20.88 -4.46 -16.15
N HIS A 152 20.13 -3.65 -15.41
CA HIS A 152 19.06 -2.79 -15.90
C HIS A 152 19.30 -1.30 -15.62
N VAL A 153 20.46 -0.91 -15.10
CA VAL A 153 20.78 0.49 -14.73
C VAL A 153 20.64 1.49 -15.88
N LYS A 154 20.74 1.02 -17.14
CA LYS A 154 20.53 1.85 -18.33
C LYS A 154 19.05 2.07 -18.67
N ASN A 155 18.14 1.35 -18.01
CA ASN A 155 16.70 1.43 -18.18
C ASN A 155 16.10 2.08 -16.93
N GLU A 156 16.31 3.39 -16.78
CA GLU A 156 15.83 4.14 -15.62
C GLU A 156 14.31 4.01 -15.40
N PRO A 157 13.43 4.04 -16.43
CA PRO A 157 12.01 3.81 -16.22
C PRO A 157 11.71 2.48 -15.52
N LEU A 158 12.41 1.39 -15.89
CA LEU A 158 12.30 0.11 -15.18
C LEU A 158 12.84 0.17 -13.76
N MET A 159 13.96 0.86 -13.53
CA MET A 159 14.55 1.08 -12.21
C MET A 159 13.57 1.83 -11.29
N ILE A 160 12.94 2.89 -11.79
CA ILE A 160 11.99 3.71 -11.03
C ILE A 160 10.75 2.88 -10.73
N GLN A 161 10.15 2.27 -11.77
CA GLN A 161 8.94 1.47 -11.61
C GLN A 161 9.14 0.27 -10.69
N SER A 162 10.28 -0.42 -10.74
CA SER A 162 10.52 -1.61 -9.93
C SER A 162 10.87 -1.27 -8.47
N PHE A 163 11.15 -0.01 -8.15
CA PHE A 163 11.64 0.37 -6.82
C PHE A 163 10.63 0.06 -5.72
N HIS A 164 9.32 0.17 -5.99
CA HIS A 164 8.26 -0.19 -5.04
C HIS A 164 8.37 -1.63 -4.53
N ALA A 165 8.90 -2.57 -5.33
CA ALA A 165 9.06 -3.97 -4.94
C ALA A 165 10.11 -4.15 -3.83
N SER A 166 11.02 -3.18 -3.68
CA SER A 166 12.01 -3.13 -2.62
C SER A 166 11.51 -2.45 -1.34
N LEU A 167 10.25 -2.00 -1.30
CA LEU A 167 9.69 -1.23 -0.19
C LEU A 167 8.55 -2.01 0.50
N THR A 168 8.30 -1.68 1.77
CA THR A 168 7.17 -2.19 2.53
C THR A 168 6.61 -1.13 3.48
N GLY A 169 5.39 -1.34 3.96
CA GLY A 169 4.77 -0.51 5.00
C GLY A 169 4.79 0.99 4.67
N PRO A 170 5.24 1.86 5.60
CA PRO A 170 5.29 3.31 5.39
C PRO A 170 6.12 3.73 4.17
N ALA A 171 7.18 3.00 3.83
CA ALA A 171 8.01 3.32 2.66
C ALA A 171 7.33 3.03 1.34
N LEU A 172 6.58 1.94 1.25
CA LEU A 172 5.74 1.68 0.09
C LEU A 172 4.63 2.74 -0.04
N ASN A 173 4.02 3.15 1.07
CA ASN A 173 3.01 4.21 1.05
C ASN A 173 3.59 5.55 0.56
N TRP A 174 4.79 5.91 1.02
CA TRP A 174 5.50 7.09 0.54
C TRP A 174 5.69 7.06 -0.98
N TYR A 175 6.09 5.91 -1.55
CA TYR A 175 6.29 5.76 -3.00
C TYR A 175 5.01 6.09 -3.78
N VAL A 176 3.87 5.54 -3.33
CA VAL A 176 2.56 5.76 -3.95
C VAL A 176 2.12 7.22 -3.78
N MET A 177 2.16 7.75 -2.56
CA MET A 177 1.68 9.12 -2.27
C MET A 177 2.50 10.21 -2.95
N LYS A 178 3.79 9.97 -3.20
CA LYS A 178 4.66 10.90 -3.92
C LYS A 178 4.65 10.68 -5.43
N ASN A 179 3.88 9.71 -5.93
CA ASN A 179 3.86 9.32 -7.33
C ASN A 179 5.27 9.12 -7.88
N VAL A 180 6.12 8.40 -7.13
CA VAL A 180 7.55 8.22 -7.47
C VAL A 180 7.72 7.59 -8.85
N ASN A 181 6.75 6.77 -9.27
CA ASN A 181 6.70 6.19 -10.61
C ASN A 181 6.63 7.24 -11.74
N LEU A 182 6.20 8.48 -11.45
CA LEU A 182 6.12 9.58 -12.42
C LEU A 182 7.42 10.36 -12.57
N LEU A 183 8.42 10.11 -11.73
CA LEU A 183 9.73 10.76 -11.86
C LEU A 183 10.45 10.24 -13.11
N ASP A 184 11.19 11.12 -13.78
CA ASP A 184 11.79 10.81 -15.08
C ASP A 184 13.20 10.21 -14.94
N THR A 185 13.89 10.52 -13.84
CA THR A 185 15.26 10.04 -13.61
C THR A 185 15.44 9.31 -12.30
N TRP A 186 16.38 8.36 -12.27
CA TRP A 186 16.71 7.64 -11.03
C TRP A 186 17.27 8.59 -9.95
N ASN A 187 17.98 9.63 -10.34
CA ASN A 187 18.54 10.62 -9.41
C ASN A 187 17.43 11.37 -8.65
N GLU A 188 16.33 11.74 -9.32
CA GLU A 188 15.18 12.37 -8.65
C GLU A 188 14.55 11.45 -7.61
N VAL A 189 14.43 10.15 -7.91
CA VAL A 189 13.94 9.15 -6.96
C VAL A 189 14.88 9.04 -5.76
N ALA A 190 16.18 8.90 -6.02
CA ALA A 190 17.19 8.77 -4.98
C ALA A 190 17.21 9.99 -4.05
N ASP A 191 17.19 11.20 -4.61
CA ASP A 191 17.17 12.45 -3.85
C ASP A 191 15.88 12.59 -3.03
N ALA A 192 14.72 12.28 -3.62
CA ALA A 192 13.45 12.31 -2.90
C ALA A 192 13.42 11.30 -1.75
N PHE A 193 13.95 10.09 -1.97
CA PHE A 193 14.04 9.04 -0.96
C PHE A 193 14.97 9.41 0.19
N LEU A 194 16.18 9.89 -0.12
CA LEU A 194 17.14 10.35 0.88
C LEU A 194 16.60 11.54 1.67
N LYS A 195 15.89 12.46 1.02
CA LYS A 195 15.25 13.59 1.69
C LYS A 195 14.13 13.13 2.64
N GLN A 196 13.31 12.18 2.22
CA GLN A 196 12.22 11.64 3.05
C GLN A 196 12.76 10.90 4.30
N TYR A 197 13.79 10.08 4.12
CA TYR A 197 14.34 9.22 5.18
C TYR A 197 15.63 9.78 5.78
N LYS A 198 15.89 11.08 5.62
CA LYS A 198 17.09 11.74 6.14
C LYS A 198 17.26 11.50 7.64
N PHE A 199 16.16 11.52 8.39
CA PHE A 199 16.19 11.27 9.84
C PHE A 199 16.83 9.91 10.18
N ASN A 200 16.61 8.87 9.38
CA ASN A 200 17.22 7.55 9.58
C ASN A 200 18.74 7.56 9.36
N MET A 201 19.25 8.53 8.60
CA MET A 201 20.69 8.78 8.54
C MET A 201 21.17 9.55 9.77
N ASP A 202 20.35 10.47 10.30
CA ASP A 202 20.69 11.30 11.46
C ASP A 202 20.70 10.48 12.77
N ILE A 203 19.87 9.44 12.87
CA ILE A 203 19.87 8.48 13.98
C ILE A 203 20.77 7.26 13.74
N ALA A 204 21.56 7.26 12.66
CA ALA A 204 22.51 6.18 12.43
C ALA A 204 23.52 6.13 13.59
N PRO A 205 23.98 4.93 13.98
CA PRO A 205 24.94 4.80 15.07
C PRO A 205 26.16 5.70 14.88
N SER A 206 26.48 6.48 15.90
CA SER A 206 27.62 7.38 15.93
C SER A 206 28.75 6.84 16.83
N ARG A 207 29.91 7.51 16.81
CA ARG A 207 31.02 7.17 17.72
C ARG A 207 30.61 7.39 19.17
N GLU A 208 29.80 8.41 19.41
CA GLU A 208 29.23 8.71 20.72
C GLU A 208 28.27 7.61 21.20
N ASP A 209 27.53 6.97 20.29
CA ASP A 209 26.71 5.79 20.64
C ASP A 209 27.58 4.61 21.11
N LEU A 210 28.72 4.36 20.45
CA LEU A 210 29.66 3.34 20.91
C LEU A 210 30.23 3.66 22.28
N GLU A 211 30.62 4.91 22.53
CA GLU A 211 31.17 5.33 23.82
C GLU A 211 30.14 5.22 24.96
N ARG A 212 28.85 5.34 24.63
CA ARG A 212 27.74 5.14 25.58
C ARG A 212 27.41 3.68 25.85
N MET A 213 27.90 2.74 25.04
CA MET A 213 27.70 1.33 25.34
C MET A 213 28.42 0.96 26.63
N GLU A 214 27.86 0.04 27.39
CA GLU A 214 28.50 -0.51 28.58
C GLU A 214 28.33 -2.02 28.62
N LYS A 215 29.37 -2.72 29.11
CA LYS A 215 29.26 -4.15 29.42
C LYS A 215 28.36 -4.33 30.64
N LYS A 216 27.27 -5.06 30.46
CA LYS A 216 26.35 -5.47 31.52
C LYS A 216 26.97 -6.58 32.35
N ARG A 217 26.58 -6.67 33.62
CA ARG A 217 27.01 -7.79 34.51
C ARG A 217 26.44 -9.14 34.07
N SER A 218 25.29 -9.13 33.39
CA SER A 218 24.57 -10.33 32.95
C SER A 218 25.08 -10.92 31.63
N GLU A 219 25.89 -10.19 30.87
CA GLU A 219 26.46 -10.67 29.61
C GLU A 219 27.94 -11.02 29.81
N SER A 220 28.41 -12.06 29.11
CA SER A 220 29.83 -12.41 29.04
C SER A 220 30.63 -11.36 28.29
N PHE A 221 31.96 -11.39 28.46
CA PHE A 221 32.86 -10.51 27.73
C PHE A 221 32.69 -10.63 26.21
N LYS A 222 32.56 -11.86 25.73
CA LYS A 222 32.41 -12.16 24.30
C LYS A 222 31.08 -11.68 23.74
N GLU A 223 29.97 -11.89 24.44
CA GLU A 223 28.65 -11.38 24.03
C GLU A 223 28.67 -9.86 23.91
N TYR A 224 29.27 -9.18 24.89
CA TYR A 224 29.46 -7.74 24.85
C TYR A 224 30.29 -7.30 23.65
N ALA A 225 31.43 -7.95 23.40
CA ALA A 225 32.31 -7.63 22.28
C ALA A 225 31.61 -7.77 20.92
N VAL A 226 30.80 -8.83 20.75
CA VAL A 226 29.98 -9.03 19.55
C VAL A 226 28.94 -7.92 19.41
N ARG A 227 28.20 -7.63 20.48
CA ARG A 227 27.18 -6.56 20.49
C ARG A 227 27.78 -5.19 20.15
N TRP A 228 28.93 -4.88 20.74
CA TRP A 228 29.66 -3.64 20.49
C TRP A 228 30.19 -3.57 19.05
N ARG A 229 30.77 -4.66 18.53
CA ARG A 229 31.26 -4.72 17.14
C ARG A 229 30.14 -4.60 16.12
N ASN A 230 28.97 -5.17 16.38
CA ASN A 230 27.80 -5.03 15.51
C ASN A 230 27.30 -3.59 15.41
N LEU A 231 27.36 -2.82 16.51
CA LEU A 231 27.08 -1.39 16.45
C LEU A 231 28.18 -0.64 15.71
N ALA A 232 29.44 -0.97 15.96
CA ALA A 232 30.58 -0.30 15.34
C ALA A 232 30.62 -0.49 13.82
N ALA A 233 30.20 -1.65 13.33
CA ALA A 233 30.11 -1.96 11.90
C ALA A 233 29.08 -1.09 11.15
N GLN A 234 28.16 -0.44 11.86
CA GLN A 234 27.16 0.46 11.27
C GLN A 234 27.64 1.90 11.17
N ILE A 235 28.77 2.24 11.80
CA ILE A 235 29.31 3.61 11.81
C ILE A 235 30.00 3.93 10.50
N THR A 236 29.64 5.06 9.91
CA THR A 236 30.30 5.61 8.72
C THR A 236 30.87 7.00 9.04
N PRO A 237 32.17 7.28 8.77
CA PRO A 237 33.17 6.37 8.20
C PRO A 237 33.63 5.30 9.20
N GLU A 238 34.03 4.14 8.68
CA GLU A 238 34.49 2.99 9.46
C GLU A 238 35.65 3.40 10.40
N PRO A 239 35.53 3.14 11.72
CA PRO A 239 36.60 3.43 12.65
C PRO A 239 37.82 2.53 12.40
N THR A 240 39.03 3.07 12.51
CA THR A 240 40.26 2.28 12.36
C THR A 240 40.39 1.24 13.48
N ASN A 241 41.13 0.15 13.28
CA ASN A 241 41.33 -0.85 14.33
C ASN A 241 41.89 -0.24 15.65
N LYS A 242 42.81 0.73 15.56
CA LYS A 242 43.34 1.46 16.72
C LYS A 242 42.26 2.28 17.44
N GLU A 243 41.38 2.91 16.68
CA GLU A 243 40.23 3.64 17.22
C GLU A 243 39.23 2.69 17.88
N LEU A 244 38.88 1.58 17.23
CA LEU A 244 37.98 0.55 17.79
C LEU A 244 38.47 0.03 19.14
N MET A 245 39.76 -0.32 19.22
CA MET A 245 40.36 -0.79 20.48
C MET A 245 40.29 0.28 21.57
N LYS A 246 40.61 1.54 21.24
CA LYS A 246 40.53 2.65 22.19
C LYS A 246 39.10 2.89 22.69
N LEU A 247 38.12 2.94 21.79
CA LEU A 247 36.72 3.17 22.14
C LEU A 247 36.16 2.01 22.97
N PHE A 248 36.43 0.77 22.56
CA PHE A 248 35.97 -0.42 23.28
C PHE A 248 36.54 -0.53 24.70
N VAL A 249 37.81 -0.18 24.91
CA VAL A 249 38.36 -0.20 26.28
C VAL A 249 37.66 0.83 27.17
N LYS A 250 37.28 2.01 26.66
CA LYS A 250 36.57 3.02 27.47
C LYS A 250 35.22 2.54 28.00
N THR A 251 34.56 1.66 27.25
CA THR A 251 33.19 1.21 27.52
C THR A 251 33.13 -0.01 28.45
N LEU A 252 34.30 -0.53 28.86
CA LEU A 252 34.41 -1.62 29.81
C LEU A 252 34.36 -1.11 31.26
N PRO A 253 33.94 -1.95 32.24
CA PRO A 253 34.05 -1.64 33.66
C PRO A 253 35.50 -1.42 34.10
N SER A 254 35.72 -0.66 35.19
CA SER A 254 37.06 -0.32 35.72
C SER A 254 37.99 -1.53 35.89
N GLU A 255 37.45 -2.64 36.40
CA GLU A 255 38.20 -3.88 36.64
C GLU A 255 38.82 -4.46 35.37
N PHE A 256 38.11 -4.36 34.25
CA PHE A 256 38.61 -4.78 32.95
C PHE A 256 39.58 -3.75 32.37
N ARG A 257 39.23 -2.45 32.46
CA ARG A 257 40.06 -1.37 31.90
C ARG A 257 41.48 -1.39 32.44
N ASN A 258 41.64 -1.44 33.76
CA ASN A 258 42.95 -1.36 34.40
C ASN A 258 43.87 -2.53 33.99
N ARG A 259 43.29 -3.73 33.87
CA ARG A 259 44.02 -4.94 33.45
C ARG A 259 44.32 -4.93 31.96
N MET A 260 43.41 -4.42 31.14
CA MET A 260 43.61 -4.27 29.69
C MET A 260 44.63 -3.19 29.35
N THR A 261 44.63 -2.05 30.02
CA THR A 261 45.62 -0.98 29.79
C THR A 261 47.03 -1.40 30.15
N SER A 262 47.17 -2.41 31.01
CA SER A 262 48.47 -2.98 31.41
C SER A 262 48.96 -4.07 30.46
N THR A 263 48.15 -4.48 29.47
CA THR A 263 48.46 -5.57 28.53
C THR A 263 48.68 -5.00 27.14
N TYR A 264 49.79 -5.39 26.48
CA TYR A 264 50.01 -5.02 25.09
C TYR A 264 49.16 -5.89 24.16
N VAL A 265 48.39 -5.24 23.28
CA VAL A 265 47.55 -5.87 22.27
C VAL A 265 47.65 -5.11 20.96
N GLU A 266 47.75 -5.84 19.84
CA GLU A 266 47.90 -5.28 18.49
C GLU A 266 46.59 -5.32 17.69
N SER A 267 45.62 -6.13 18.11
CA SER A 267 44.35 -6.31 17.41
C SER A 267 43.15 -6.41 18.34
N PHE A 268 41.97 -6.10 17.82
CA PHE A 268 40.71 -6.28 18.53
C PHE A 268 40.48 -7.75 18.93
N ASN A 269 40.92 -8.72 18.12
CA ASN A 269 40.78 -10.13 18.44
C ASN A 269 41.60 -10.54 19.67
N GLN A 270 42.83 -10.04 19.79
CA GLN A 270 43.65 -10.25 21.00
C GLN A 270 43.01 -9.60 22.23
N LEU A 271 42.40 -8.42 22.07
CA LEU A 271 41.68 -7.72 23.14
C LEU A 271 40.51 -8.57 23.69
N ILE A 272 39.77 -9.27 22.82
CA ILE A 272 38.70 -10.18 23.24
C ILE A 272 39.26 -11.33 24.08
N LEU A 273 40.33 -12.00 23.61
CA LEU A 273 40.95 -13.12 24.33
C LEU A 273 41.44 -12.70 25.73
N VAL A 274 42.11 -11.55 25.82
CA VAL A 274 42.54 -10.97 27.10
C VAL A 274 41.34 -10.68 28.00
N GLY A 275 40.25 -10.16 27.45
CA GLY A 275 39.02 -9.88 28.19
C GLY A 275 38.34 -11.12 28.73
N GLU A 276 38.29 -12.20 27.95
CA GLU A 276 37.77 -13.50 28.41
C GLU A 276 38.63 -14.07 29.56
N GLN A 277 39.97 -13.97 29.46
CA GLN A 277 40.87 -14.39 30.54
C GLN A 277 40.68 -13.57 31.82
N ILE A 278 40.51 -12.25 31.70
CA ILE A 278 40.22 -11.40 32.84
C ILE A 278 38.88 -11.79 33.48
N GLU A 279 37.85 -12.06 32.66
CA GLU A 279 36.54 -12.47 33.15
C GLU A 279 36.60 -13.79 33.92
N MET A 280 37.39 -14.77 33.47
CA MET A 280 37.60 -16.03 34.21
C MET A 280 38.22 -15.75 35.59
N ARG A 281 39.28 -14.95 35.66
CA ARG A 281 39.99 -14.62 36.92
C ARG A 281 39.19 -13.74 37.89
N ILE A 282 38.09 -13.13 37.46
CA ILE A 282 37.19 -12.33 38.32
C ILE A 282 36.04 -13.21 38.88
N LYS A 283 35.71 -14.30 38.19
CA LYS A 283 34.67 -15.25 38.63
C LYS A 283 35.20 -16.30 39.62
N GLU A 284 36.51 -16.47 39.69
CA GLU A 284 37.24 -17.25 40.71
C GLU A 284 37.33 -16.48 42.04
#